data_AF-A0A1M4WX33-F1
#
_entry.id   AF-A0A1M4WX33-F1
#
_cell.length_a   1.000
_cell.length_b   1.000
_cell.length_c   1.000
_cell.angle_alpha   90.00
_cell.angle_beta   90.00
_cell.angle_gamma   90.00
#
_symmetry.space_group_name_H-M   'P 1'
#
loop_
_entity.id
_entity.type
_entity.pdbx_description
1 polymer ?
#
loop_
_entity_poly.entity_id
_entity_poly.type
_entity_poly.pdbx_seq_one_letter_code
_entity_poly.pdbx_strand_id
1 'polypeptide(L)' 'MARRPRRNHRPAFKAKVALAALKGDKTMSELATQFDVHPNQ' A
#
# COMPACT_ATOMS: atom_id res chain seq x y z
N MET A 1 -12.36 -21.14 -10.32
CA MET A 1 -12.23 -20.01 -9.37
C MET A 1 -11.89 -18.76 -10.16
N ALA A 2 -12.80 -17.82 -10.34
CA ALA A 2 -12.51 -16.57 -11.06
C ALA A 2 -11.57 -15.69 -10.22
N ARG A 3 -10.44 -15.23 -10.80
CA ARG A 3 -9.50 -14.34 -10.11
C ARG A 3 -10.18 -13.00 -9.83
N ARG A 4 -10.19 -12.57 -8.57
CA ARG A 4 -10.71 -11.25 -8.18
C ARG A 4 -9.84 -10.16 -8.84
N PRO A 5 -10.43 -9.11 -9.44
CA PRO A 5 -9.67 -8.00 -10.00
C PRO A 5 -8.79 -7.34 -8.94
N ARG A 6 -7.58 -6.89 -9.32
CA ARG A 6 -6.72 -6.10 -8.43
C ARG A 6 -7.40 -4.77 -8.13
N ARG A 7 -7.25 -4.28 -6.90
CA ARG A 7 -7.84 -3.01 -6.45
C ARG A 7 -7.00 -1.86 -7.00
N ASN A 8 -7.63 -0.95 -7.75
CA ASN A 8 -6.94 0.26 -8.24
C ASN A 8 -7.00 1.37 -7.18
N HIS A 9 -5.84 1.87 -6.75
CA HIS A 9 -5.74 2.97 -5.80
C HIS A 9 -5.57 4.31 -6.51
N ARG A 10 -6.20 5.37 -5.97
CA ARG A 10 -6.10 6.75 -6.50
C ARG A 10 -4.65 7.27 -6.37
N PRO A 11 -4.18 8.17 -7.27
CA PRO A 11 -2.83 8.72 -7.21
C PRO A 11 -2.45 9.36 -5.86
N ALA A 12 -3.39 10.10 -5.26
CA ALA A 12 -3.20 10.73 -3.95
C ALA A 12 -2.95 9.70 -2.82
N PHE A 13 -3.61 8.53 -2.91
CA PHE A 13 -3.38 7.46 -1.95
C PHE A 13 -1.99 6.86 -2.10
N LYS A 14 -1.55 6.60 -3.34
CA LYS A 14 -0.19 6.10 -3.61
C LYS A 14 0.88 7.07 -3.13
N ALA A 15 0.69 8.38 -3.34
CA ALA A 15 1.61 9.41 -2.86
C ALA A 15 1.74 9.40 -1.32
N LYS A 16 0.62 9.27 -0.60
CA LYS A 16 0.62 9.18 0.87
C LYS A 16 1.39 7.96 1.37
N VAL A 17 1.18 6.79 0.76
CA VAL A 17 1.90 5.55 1.12
C VAL A 17 3.39 5.69 0.81
N ALA A 18 3.75 6.26 -0.34
CA ALA A 18 5.15 6.48 -0.73
C ALA A 18 5.88 7.43 0.24
N LEU A 19 5.24 8.53 0.64
CA LEU A 19 5.82 9.45 1.64
C LEU A 19 6.02 8.76 3.00
N ALA A 20 5.07 7.92 3.42
CA ALA A 20 5.20 7.15 4.66
C ALA A 20 6.33 6.11 4.58
N ALA A 21 6.50 5.46 3.43
CA ALA A 21 7.60 4.53 3.19
C ALA A 21 8.97 5.23 3.18
N LEU A 22 9.06 6.41 2.55
CA LEU A 22 10.27 7.23 2.52
C LEU A 22 10.70 7.72 3.90
N LYS A 23 9.76 7.88 4.83
CA LYS A 23 10.05 8.28 6.21
C LYS A 23 10.87 7.22 6.97
N GLY A 24 10.78 5.95 6.58
CA GLY A 24 11.60 4.87 7.14
C GLY A 24 11.24 4.40 8.55
N ASP A 25 10.26 5.04 9.20
CA ASP A 25 9.84 4.72 10.57
C ASP A 25 9.14 3.35 10.71
N LYS A 26 8.62 2.81 9.61
CA LYS A 26 7.78 1.60 9.59
C LYS A 26 8.27 0.63 8.54
N THR A 27 8.22 -0.65 8.88
CA THR A 27 8.50 -1.72 7.93
C THR A 27 7.41 -1.80 6.86
N MET A 28 7.72 -2.42 5.71
CA MET A 28 6.74 -2.60 4.63
C MET A 28 5.49 -3.36 5.10
N SER A 29 5.63 -4.31 6.02
CA SER A 29 4.52 -5.08 6.59
C SER A 29 3.59 -4.22 7.44
N GLU A 30 4.14 -3.32 8.25
CA GLU A 30 3.35 -2.41 9.09
C GLU A 30 2.63 -1.35 8.25
N LEU A 31 3.28 -0.85 7.19
CA LEU A 31 2.64 0.06 6.24
C LEU A 31 1.52 -0.65 5.48
N ALA A 32 1.72 -1.91 5.10
CA ALA A 32 0.70 -2.73 4.47
C ALA A 32 -0.55 -2.88 5.34
N THR A 33 -0.38 -3.19 6.63
CA THR A 33 -1.49 -3.26 7.58
C THR A 33 -2.14 -1.89 7.81
N GLN A 34 -1.36 -0.82 7.97
CA GLN A 34 -1.88 0.53 8.23
C GLN A 34 -2.74 1.07 7.07
N PHE A 35 -2.34 0.79 5.84
CA PHE A 35 -3.02 1.29 4.65
C PHE A 35 -3.96 0.27 4.00
N ASP A 36 -4.11 -0.92 4.61
CA ASP A 36 -4.86 -2.06 4.05
C ASP A 36 -4.45 -2.36 2.59
N VAL A 37 -3.13 -2.33 2.35
CA VAL A 37 -2.51 -2.61 1.05
C VAL A 37 -1.70 -3.89 1.11
N HIS A 38 -1.63 -4.58 -0.03
CA HIS A 38 -0.75 -5.73 -0.15
C HIS A 38 0.71 -5.24 -0.25
N PRO A 39 1.68 -5.80 0.51
CA PRO A 39 3.08 -5.32 0.50
C PRO A 39 3.74 -5.34 -0.88
N ASN A 40 3.32 -6.28 -1.74
CA ASN A 40 3.82 -6.45 -3.11
C ASN A 40 2.89 -5.84 -4.19
N GLN A 41 2.15 -4.76 -3.87
CA GLN A 41 1.29 -4.03 -4.82
C GLN A 41 1.80 -2.62 -5.14
#